data_AF-A0A667ZMG6-F1
#
_entry.id   AF-A0A667ZMG6-F1
#
_cell.length_a   1.000
_cell.length_b   1.000
_cell.length_c   1.000
_cell.angle_alpha   90.00
_cell.angle_beta   90.00
_cell.angle_gamma   90.00
#
_symmetry.space_group_name_H-M   'P 1'
#
loop_
_entity.id
_entity.type
_entity.pdbx_description
1 polymer ?
#
loop_
_entity_poly.entity_id
_entity_poly.type
_entity_poly.pdbx_seq_one_letter_code
_entity_poly.pdbx_strand_id
1 'polypeptide(L)'
;MPSICCAVGCDNKRWIAAIRRDHWTPTEHSRLCSEHFVSGKKSDNPLCPDYVPSLFSYLTPEQPVKRKRRWQSGEHSYSKDPILTESSAAAACSNEACQATMKKLTEECTRLRAEVCQLRDRVSKLSFQQEAFKDNDDKVQDLTGLPSYAKMMVVFTFLAGFLKVCCALCNICPSVVPSE
;
A
#
# COMPACT_ATOMS: atom_id res chain seq x y z
N MET A 1 -0.31 26.86 -5.34
CA MET A 1 0.34 25.80 -6.15
C MET A 1 -0.72 24.89 -6.71
N PRO A 2 -0.76 24.66 -8.03
CA PRO A 2 -1.89 24.00 -8.67
C PRO A 2 -1.99 22.55 -8.19
N SER A 3 -3.14 22.20 -7.62
CA SER A 3 -3.46 20.80 -7.32
C SER A 3 -3.49 20.04 -8.65
N ILE A 4 -2.77 18.93 -8.72
CA ILE A 4 -2.73 18.10 -9.92
C ILE A 4 -4.17 17.61 -10.18
N CYS A 5 -4.68 17.92 -11.37
CA CYS A 5 -6.05 17.66 -11.76
C CYS A 5 -6.11 16.36 -12.58
N CYS A 6 -6.78 15.34 -12.06
CA CYS A 6 -7.03 14.08 -12.74
C CYS A 6 -8.29 14.17 -13.60
N ALA A 7 -8.28 13.55 -14.78
CA ALA A 7 -9.47 13.45 -15.63
C ALA A 7 -10.53 12.55 -14.98
N VAL A 8 -11.77 13.02 -14.94
CA VAL A 8 -12.94 12.21 -14.58
C VAL A 8 -13.35 11.44 -15.82
N GLY A 9 -13.31 10.11 -15.79
CA GLY A 9 -13.75 9.29 -16.91
C GLY A 9 -15.27 9.37 -17.11
N CYS A 10 -15.72 9.60 -18.34
CA CYS A 10 -17.13 9.83 -18.67
C CYS A 10 -18.03 8.61 -18.38
N ASP A 11 -17.47 7.40 -18.44
CA ASP A 11 -18.22 6.15 -18.27
C ASP A 11 -18.08 5.52 -16.87
N ASN A 12 -17.31 6.16 -15.97
CA ASN A 12 -17.05 5.60 -14.65
C ASN A 12 -18.20 5.92 -13.68
N LYS A 13 -19.22 5.05 -13.66
CA LYS A 13 -20.40 5.17 -12.79
C LYS A 13 -20.05 5.39 -11.31
N ARG A 14 -18.98 4.78 -10.81
CA ARG A 14 -18.52 4.94 -9.42
C ARG A 14 -18.02 6.36 -9.15
N TRP A 15 -17.35 6.99 -10.10
CA TRP A 15 -16.88 8.37 -9.97
C TRP A 15 -18.03 9.37 -10.02
N ILE A 16 -18.99 9.16 -10.93
CA ILE A 16 -20.17 10.02 -11.03
C ILE A 16 -20.97 9.95 -9.72
N ALA A 17 -21.20 8.74 -9.21
CA ALA A 17 -21.89 8.52 -7.94
C ALA A 17 -21.13 9.07 -6.71
N ALA A 18 -19.80 9.16 -6.79
CA ALA A 18 -18.98 9.75 -5.75
C ALA A 18 -18.99 11.27 -5.79
N ILE A 19 -18.99 11.90 -6.97
CA ILE A 19 -18.97 13.36 -7.12
C ILE A 19 -20.31 14.01 -6.73
N ARG A 20 -21.43 13.28 -6.89
CA ARG A 20 -22.77 13.66 -6.41
C ARG A 20 -23.17 15.10 -6.76
N ARG A 21 -22.91 15.52 -7.99
CA ARG A 21 -23.41 16.81 -8.52
C ARG A 21 -24.72 16.61 -9.26
N ASP A 22 -25.72 17.40 -8.91
CA ASP A 22 -27.02 17.37 -9.59
C ASP A 22 -26.91 17.92 -11.01
N HIS A 23 -27.65 17.30 -11.94
CA HIS A 23 -27.75 17.70 -13.35
C HIS A 23 -26.39 17.89 -14.06
N TRP A 24 -25.37 17.13 -13.65
CA TRP A 24 -24.03 17.23 -14.21
C TRP A 24 -23.59 15.90 -14.83
N THR A 25 -23.05 15.97 -16.04
CA THR A 25 -22.40 14.85 -16.71
C THR A 25 -20.92 15.14 -16.92
N PRO A 26 -20.04 14.17 -16.66
CA PRO A 26 -18.62 14.33 -16.96
C PRO A 26 -18.42 14.54 -18.47
N THR A 27 -17.56 15.50 -18.80
CA THR A 27 -17.09 15.78 -20.16
C THR A 27 -15.60 15.44 -20.24
N GLU A 28 -15.02 15.47 -21.44
CA GLU A 28 -13.59 15.25 -21.64
C GLU A 28 -12.69 16.23 -20.88
N HIS A 29 -13.23 17.39 -20.49
CA HIS A 29 -12.55 18.42 -19.72
C HIS A 29 -12.91 18.42 -18.23
N SER A 30 -13.77 17.49 -17.79
CA SER A 30 -14.06 17.31 -16.37
C SER A 30 -12.81 16.84 -15.64
N ARG A 31 -12.36 17.64 -14.68
CA ARG A 31 -11.17 17.37 -13.88
C ARG A 31 -11.52 17.37 -12.39
N LEU A 32 -10.81 16.55 -11.64
CA LEU A 32 -10.91 16.43 -10.20
C LEU A 32 -9.51 16.60 -9.60
N CYS A 33 -9.38 17.44 -8.58
CA CYS A 33 -8.07 17.63 -7.95
C CYS A 33 -7.63 16.37 -7.18
N SER A 34 -6.32 16.22 -7.04
CA SER A 34 -5.66 15.18 -6.24
C SER A 34 -6.20 15.03 -4.82
N GLU A 35 -6.70 16.11 -4.22
CA GLU A 35 -7.17 16.16 -2.84
C GLU A 35 -8.38 15.25 -2.57
N HIS A 36 -9.10 14.86 -3.62
CA HIS A 36 -10.23 13.93 -3.51
C HIS A 36 -9.80 12.45 -3.36
N PHE A 37 -8.50 12.17 -3.41
CA PHE A 37 -7.89 10.85 -3.26
C PHE A 37 -7.07 10.76 -1.97
N VAL A 38 -7.08 9.59 -1.33
CA VAL A 38 -6.42 9.33 -0.04
C VAL A 38 -4.92 9.54 -0.13
N SER A 39 -4.28 9.02 -1.18
CA SER A 39 -2.84 9.24 -1.43
C SER A 39 -2.54 10.55 -2.15
N GLY A 40 -3.57 11.29 -2.58
CA GLY A 40 -3.38 12.44 -3.46
C GLY A 40 -3.15 12.07 -4.93
N LYS A 41 -3.33 10.80 -5.34
CA LYS A 41 -3.14 10.38 -6.73
C LYS A 41 -4.18 9.36 -7.13
N LYS A 42 -4.84 9.58 -8.27
CA LYS A 42 -5.72 8.59 -8.92
C LYS A 42 -4.96 7.28 -9.17
N SER A 43 -5.58 6.16 -8.80
CA SER A 43 -5.12 4.82 -9.18
C SER A 43 -6.06 4.18 -10.20
N ASP A 44 -5.51 3.35 -11.10
CA ASP A 44 -6.31 2.55 -12.06
C ASP A 44 -6.58 1.12 -11.55
N ASN A 45 -5.97 0.72 -10.44
CA ASN A 45 -6.20 -0.59 -9.82
C ASN A 45 -7.51 -0.58 -9.02
N PRO A 46 -8.53 -1.41 -9.36
CA PRO A 46 -9.82 -1.43 -8.66
C PRO A 46 -9.75 -1.82 -7.19
N LEU A 47 -8.65 -2.44 -6.74
CA LEU A 47 -8.41 -2.78 -5.33
C LEU A 47 -7.74 -1.64 -4.54
N CYS A 48 -7.30 -0.58 -5.21
CA CYS A 48 -6.64 0.55 -4.57
C CYS A 48 -7.69 1.52 -3.98
N PRO A 49 -7.48 2.04 -2.75
CA PRO A 49 -8.40 3.02 -2.15
C PRO A 49 -8.52 4.31 -2.98
N ASP A 50 -7.53 4.64 -3.82
CA ASP A 50 -7.55 5.80 -4.71
C ASP A 50 -8.17 5.54 -6.09
N TYR A 51 -8.78 4.37 -6.29
CA TYR A 51 -9.47 4.06 -7.55
C TYR A 51 -10.74 4.89 -7.75
N VAL A 52 -11.42 5.27 -6.67
CA VAL A 52 -12.61 6.12 -6.67
C VAL A 52 -12.37 7.29 -5.73
N PRO A 53 -12.63 8.54 -6.14
CA PRO A 53 -12.51 9.68 -5.24
C PRO A 53 -13.48 9.52 -4.08
N SER A 54 -12.99 9.74 -2.86
CA SER A 54 -13.75 9.47 -1.63
C SER A 54 -13.68 10.61 -0.62
N LEU A 55 -12.77 11.57 -0.81
CA LEU A 55 -12.61 12.71 0.08
C LEU A 55 -13.34 13.92 -0.48
N PHE A 56 -14.51 14.27 0.07
CA PHE A 56 -15.24 15.47 -0.30
C PHE A 56 -15.64 16.26 0.94
N SER A 57 -15.67 17.59 0.82
CA SER A 57 -15.97 18.50 1.93
C SER A 57 -17.35 18.27 2.57
N TYR A 58 -18.31 17.74 1.82
CA TYR A 58 -19.64 17.41 2.34
C TYR A 58 -19.68 16.14 3.21
N LEU A 59 -18.62 15.33 3.22
CA LEU A 59 -18.53 14.12 4.06
C LEU A 59 -17.92 14.41 5.43
N THR A 60 -17.24 15.54 5.59
CA THR A 60 -16.61 15.92 6.86
C THR A 60 -17.54 16.89 7.62
N PRO A 61 -18.00 16.55 8.83
CA PRO A 61 -18.52 17.56 9.76
C PRO A 61 -17.33 18.46 10.14
N GLU A 62 -17.36 19.69 9.62
CA GLU A 62 -16.45 20.82 9.87
C GLU A 62 -15.18 20.59 10.71
N GLN A 63 -14.01 20.59 10.07
CA GLN A 63 -12.83 21.33 10.54
C GLN A 63 -11.89 21.63 9.34
N PRO A 64 -11.50 22.90 9.08
CA PRO A 64 -10.55 23.23 8.03
C PRO A 64 -9.13 22.96 8.52
N VAL A 65 -8.68 21.70 8.44
CA VAL A 65 -7.27 21.38 8.69
C VAL A 65 -6.47 21.83 7.47
N LYS A 66 -5.84 23.01 7.55
CA LYS A 66 -4.80 23.43 6.62
C LYS A 66 -3.63 22.45 6.71
N ARG A 67 -3.67 21.37 5.94
CA ARG A 67 -2.58 20.39 5.87
C ARG A 67 -1.40 21.03 5.13
N LYS A 68 -0.37 21.43 5.88
CA LYS A 68 0.94 21.82 5.32
C LYS A 68 1.44 20.66 4.45
N ARG A 69 1.49 20.88 3.13
CA ARG A 69 2.09 19.94 2.19
C ARG A 69 3.60 19.98 2.33
N ARG A 70 4.20 18.89 2.80
CA ARG A 70 5.53 18.45 2.38
C ARG A 70 5.71 16.96 2.64
N TRP A 71 5.51 16.15 1.61
CA TRP A 71 6.03 14.77 1.57
C TRP A 71 6.91 14.66 0.34
N GLN A 72 8.16 14.30 0.58
CA GLN A 72 9.17 14.02 -0.44
C GLN A 72 8.89 12.64 -1.01
N SER A 73 9.15 12.48 -2.31
CA SER A 73 9.09 11.20 -3.02
C SER A 73 9.87 10.13 -2.26
N GLY A 74 9.15 9.13 -1.76
CA GLY A 74 9.67 7.97 -1.05
C GLY A 74 8.58 6.91 -1.05
N GLU A 75 8.98 5.71 -1.44
CA GLU A 75 8.18 4.54 -1.76
C GLU A 75 6.95 4.33 -0.86
N HIS A 76 5.80 4.07 -1.48
CA HIS A 76 4.58 3.65 -0.80
C HIS A 76 4.74 2.19 -0.36
N SER A 77 5.61 1.98 0.64
CA SER A 77 5.62 0.80 1.49
C SER A 77 4.30 0.82 2.27
N TYR A 78 3.57 -0.29 2.26
CA TYR A 78 2.44 -0.50 3.17
C TYR A 78 2.97 -0.33 4.59
N SER A 79 2.78 0.84 5.19
CA SER A 79 3.18 1.10 6.57
C SER A 79 2.39 0.17 7.47
N LYS A 80 3.12 -0.69 8.20
CA LYS A 80 2.68 -1.25 9.47
C LYS A 80 2.58 -0.09 10.47
N ASP A 81 1.54 0.72 10.37
CA ASP A 81 1.16 1.55 11.51
C ASP A 81 0.19 0.73 12.38
N PRO A 82 0.44 0.60 13.70
CA PRO A 82 -0.59 0.12 14.60
C PRO A 82 -1.72 1.13 14.52
N ILE A 83 -2.88 0.69 14.02
CA ILE A 83 -4.11 1.48 14.01
C ILE A 83 -4.31 1.95 15.45
N LEU A 84 -4.07 3.25 15.67
CA LEU A 84 -4.45 3.93 16.87
C LEU A 84 -5.92 3.59 17.10
N THR A 85 -6.17 3.05 18.28
CA THR A 85 -7.47 2.97 18.91
C THR A 85 -8.10 4.36 18.93
N GLU A 86 -8.73 4.76 17.83
CA GLU A 86 -9.77 5.78 17.87
C GLU A 86 -11.00 5.12 18.49
N SER A 87 -11.02 5.18 19.82
CA SER A 87 -12.24 5.23 20.60
C SER A 87 -13.02 6.48 20.19
N SER A 88 -13.68 6.41 19.05
CA SER A 88 -14.93 7.12 18.84
C SER A 88 -16.01 6.13 19.23
N ALA A 89 -16.73 6.44 20.32
CA ALA A 89 -17.94 5.75 20.66
C ALA A 89 -18.92 5.91 19.48
N ALA A 90 -18.87 4.96 18.55
CA ALA A 90 -19.87 4.83 17.51
C ALA A 90 -21.19 4.66 18.25
N ALA A 91 -22.06 5.66 18.16
CA ALA A 91 -23.44 5.52 18.60
C ALA A 91 -23.96 4.21 17.98
N ALA A 92 -24.22 3.20 18.81
CA ALA A 92 -24.63 1.90 18.34
C ALA A 92 -25.88 2.09 17.48
N CYS A 93 -25.78 1.70 16.20
CA CYS A 93 -26.87 1.76 15.24
C CYS A 93 -28.12 1.15 15.87
N SER A 94 -29.24 1.88 15.99
CA SER A 94 -30.45 1.42 16.69
C SER A 94 -31.17 0.24 16.02
N ASN A 95 -30.75 -0.13 14.81
CA ASN A 95 -31.29 -1.26 14.06
C ASN A 95 -30.50 -2.55 14.36
N GLU A 96 -31.17 -3.58 14.88
CA GLU A 96 -30.56 -4.86 15.24
C GLU A 96 -29.91 -5.57 14.03
N ALA A 97 -30.54 -5.50 12.85
CA ALA A 97 -29.96 -6.04 11.62
C ALA A 97 -28.66 -5.33 11.20
N CYS A 98 -28.58 -4.02 11.46
CA CYS A 98 -27.39 -3.20 11.24
C CYS A 98 -26.27 -3.62 12.20
N GLN A 99 -26.59 -3.80 13.49
CA GLN A 99 -25.64 -4.26 14.51
C GLN A 99 -25.10 -5.67 14.19
N ALA A 100 -25.97 -6.60 13.81
CA ALA A 100 -25.56 -7.95 13.42
C ALA A 100 -24.62 -7.94 12.20
N THR A 101 -24.92 -7.11 11.21
CA THR A 101 -24.07 -6.94 10.03
C THR A 101 -22.72 -6.31 10.38
N MET A 102 -22.70 -5.27 11.21
CA MET A 102 -21.47 -4.63 11.68
C MET A 102 -20.61 -5.59 12.49
N LYS A 103 -21.23 -6.42 13.35
CA LYS A 103 -20.54 -7.45 14.12
C LYS A 103 -19.89 -8.49 13.20
N LYS A 104 -20.66 -9.04 12.25
CA LYS A 104 -20.14 -9.99 11.26
C LYS A 104 -18.99 -9.38 10.44
N LEU A 105 -19.12 -8.12 10.02
CA LEU A 105 -18.07 -7.44 9.28
C LEU A 105 -16.82 -7.21 10.13
N THR A 106 -16.98 -6.93 11.42
CA THR A 106 -15.88 -6.77 12.37
C THR A 106 -15.15 -8.09 12.57
N GLU A 107 -15.88 -9.19 12.76
CA GLU A 107 -15.33 -10.56 12.85
C GLU A 107 -14.59 -10.97 11.57
N GLU A 108 -15.15 -10.63 10.41
CA GLU A 108 -14.47 -10.85 9.13
C GLU A 108 -13.19 -10.01 9.01
N CYS A 109 -13.23 -8.74 9.43
CA CYS A 109 -12.06 -7.87 9.43
C CYS A 109 -10.97 -8.37 10.38
N THR A 110 -11.32 -8.89 11.56
CA THR A 110 -10.34 -9.47 12.49
C THR A 110 -9.75 -10.77 11.94
N ARG A 111 -10.57 -11.62 11.33
CA ARG A 111 -10.14 -12.86 10.66
C ARG A 111 -9.17 -12.58 9.51
N LEU A 112 -9.55 -11.70 8.59
CA LEU A 112 -8.71 -11.33 7.44
C LEU A 112 -7.38 -10.70 7.90
N ARG A 113 -7.39 -9.90 8.96
CA ARG A 113 -6.15 -9.36 9.55
C ARG A 113 -5.25 -10.46 10.10
N ALA A 114 -5.81 -11.45 10.77
CA ALA A 114 -5.05 -12.60 11.26
C ALA A 114 -4.45 -13.43 10.11
N GLU A 115 -5.23 -13.66 9.05
CA GLU A 115 -4.75 -14.36 7.84
C GLU A 115 -3.64 -13.58 7.14
N VAL A 116 -3.76 -12.27 6.98
CA VAL A 116 -2.68 -11.41 6.44
C VAL A 116 -1.42 -11.51 7.30
N CYS A 117 -1.55 -11.59 8.62
CA CYS A 117 -0.41 -11.80 9.52
C CYS A 117 0.28 -13.15 9.23
N GLN A 118 -0.49 -14.23 9.11
CA GLN A 118 0.03 -15.57 8.82
C GLN A 118 0.65 -15.68 7.42
N LEU A 119 0.00 -15.12 6.40
CA LEU A 119 0.52 -15.12 5.03
C LEU A 119 1.81 -14.32 4.95
N ARG A 120 1.91 -13.19 5.66
CA ARG A 120 3.17 -12.43 5.75
C ARG A 120 4.29 -13.21 6.41
N ASP A 121 4.00 -13.97 7.46
CA ASP A 121 4.99 -14.87 8.08
C ASP A 121 5.45 -15.97 7.10
N ARG A 122 4.51 -16.59 6.37
CA ARG A 122 4.84 -17.58 5.33
C ARG A 122 5.69 -16.99 4.21
N VAL A 123 5.32 -15.80 3.71
CA VAL A 123 6.12 -15.08 2.71
C VAL A 123 7.50 -14.76 3.26
N SER A 124 7.61 -14.29 4.50
CA SER A 124 8.91 -14.00 5.13
C SER A 124 9.79 -15.25 5.23
N LYS A 125 9.21 -16.40 5.59
CA LYS A 125 9.93 -17.67 5.71
C LYS A 125 10.41 -18.19 4.36
N LEU A 126 9.58 -18.08 3.32
CA LEU A 126 9.90 -18.54 1.97
C LEU A 126 10.65 -17.49 1.13
N SER A 127 10.75 -16.26 1.64
CA SER A 127 11.48 -15.18 0.98
C SER A 127 12.95 -15.54 0.87
N PHE A 128 13.47 -15.40 -0.36
CA PHE A 128 14.88 -15.52 -0.70
C PHE A 128 15.62 -14.18 -0.47
N GLN A 129 15.22 -13.43 0.56
CA GLN A 129 15.93 -12.23 0.98
C GLN A 129 17.21 -12.59 1.72
N GLN A 130 18.29 -11.86 1.47
CA GLN A 130 19.59 -12.05 2.12
C GLN A 130 19.47 -12.13 3.65
N GLU A 131 18.72 -11.22 4.27
CA GLU A 131 18.51 -11.20 5.73
C GLU A 131 17.77 -12.44 6.24
N ALA A 132 16.95 -13.09 5.41
CA ALA A 132 16.23 -14.30 5.79
C ALA A 132 17.13 -15.54 5.87
N PHE A 133 18.39 -15.44 5.42
CA PHE A 133 19.40 -16.50 5.50
C PHE A 133 20.49 -16.22 6.54
N LYS A 134 20.66 -14.96 6.96
CA LYS A 134 21.83 -14.48 7.72
C LYS A 134 22.09 -15.22 9.03
N ASP A 135 21.04 -15.72 9.67
CA ASP A 135 21.09 -16.43 10.95
C ASP A 135 20.39 -17.80 10.88
N ASN A 136 20.25 -18.38 9.68
CA ASN A 136 19.53 -19.63 9.48
C ASN A 136 20.29 -20.57 8.53
N ASP A 137 21.35 -21.18 9.07
CA ASP A 137 22.22 -22.10 8.32
C ASP A 137 21.46 -23.34 7.80
N ASP A 138 20.48 -23.84 8.55
CA ASP A 138 19.63 -24.95 8.11
C ASP A 138 18.87 -24.58 6.82
N LYS A 139 18.28 -23.39 6.80
CA LYS A 139 17.59 -22.86 5.61
C LYS A 139 18.55 -22.65 4.44
N VAL A 140 19.80 -22.22 4.69
CA VAL A 140 20.82 -22.10 3.63
C VAL A 140 21.17 -23.47 3.07
N GLN A 141 21.36 -24.47 3.93
CA GLN A 141 21.68 -25.84 3.54
C GLN A 141 20.54 -26.48 2.73
N ASP A 142 19.29 -26.34 3.19
CA ASP A 142 18.13 -26.89 2.53
C ASP A 142 17.88 -26.27 1.15
N LEU A 143 18.09 -24.96 1.01
CA LEU A 143 17.75 -24.23 -0.22
C LEU A 143 18.90 -24.11 -1.23
N THR A 144 20.15 -24.18 -0.78
CA THR A 144 21.32 -23.97 -1.65
C THR A 144 22.30 -25.14 -1.66
N GLY A 145 22.17 -26.08 -0.72
CA GLY A 145 23.15 -27.14 -0.48
C GLY A 145 24.45 -26.68 0.18
N LEU A 146 24.59 -25.37 0.46
CA LEU A 146 25.75 -24.82 1.12
C LEU A 146 25.61 -24.95 2.63
N PRO A 147 26.69 -25.28 3.35
CA PRO A 147 26.60 -25.67 4.76
C PRO A 147 26.40 -24.50 5.75
N SER A 148 26.49 -23.24 5.30
CA SER A 148 26.17 -22.08 6.14
C SER A 148 26.04 -20.80 5.31
N TYR A 149 25.39 -19.78 5.87
CA TYR A 149 25.25 -18.46 5.28
C TYR A 149 26.61 -17.83 4.95
N ALA A 150 27.59 -18.01 5.82
CA ALA A 150 28.95 -17.51 5.58
C ALA A 150 29.55 -18.10 4.29
N LYS A 151 29.37 -19.41 4.03
CA LYS A 151 29.86 -20.03 2.80
C LYS A 151 29.09 -19.53 1.57
N MET A 152 27.77 -19.36 1.70
CA MET A 152 26.94 -18.74 0.67
C MET A 152 27.41 -17.32 0.31
N MET A 153 27.78 -16.50 1.30
CA MET A 153 28.31 -15.15 1.07
C MET A 153 29.70 -15.15 0.43
N VAL A 154 30.58 -16.09 0.77
CA VAL A 154 31.87 -16.24 0.08
C VAL A 154 31.66 -16.56 -1.40
N VAL A 155 30.79 -17.53 -1.72
CA VAL A 155 30.45 -17.89 -3.10
C VAL A 155 29.84 -16.70 -3.84
N PHE A 156 28.86 -16.03 -3.22
CA PHE A 156 28.22 -14.85 -3.82
C PHE A 156 29.23 -13.74 -4.08
N THR A 157 30.10 -13.42 -3.12
CA THR A 157 31.13 -12.36 -3.26
C THR A 157 32.11 -12.69 -4.38
N PHE A 158 32.52 -13.95 -4.48
CA PHE A 158 33.39 -14.41 -5.56
C PHE A 158 32.73 -14.28 -6.93
N LEU A 159 31.46 -14.66 -7.04
CA LEU A 159 30.71 -14.61 -8.30
C LEU A 159 30.26 -13.18 -8.67
N ALA A 160 30.08 -12.30 -7.69
CA ALA A 160 29.55 -10.94 -7.90
C ALA A 160 30.31 -10.15 -8.97
N GLY A 161 31.65 -10.30 -9.05
CA GLY A 161 32.47 -9.65 -10.07
C GLY A 161 32.25 -10.17 -11.50
N PHE A 162 31.68 -11.37 -11.65
CA PHE A 162 31.38 -12.01 -12.94
C PHE A 162 29.91 -11.90 -13.34
N LEU A 163 29.04 -11.59 -12.37
CA LEU A 163 27.64 -11.30 -12.63
C LEU A 163 27.55 -9.94 -13.34
N LYS A 164 27.40 -9.95 -14.66
CA LYS A 164 26.99 -8.76 -15.41
C LYS A 164 25.70 -8.25 -14.79
N VAL A 165 25.76 -7.10 -14.11
CA VAL A 165 24.57 -6.34 -13.79
C VAL A 165 23.94 -5.99 -15.13
N CYS A 166 22.93 -6.75 -15.54
CA CYS A 166 22.15 -6.45 -16.74
C CYS A 166 21.36 -5.16 -16.49
N CYS A 167 22.05 -4.04 -16.62
CA CYS A 167 21.50 -2.70 -16.53
C CYS A 167 20.72 -2.43 -17.82
N ALA A 168 19.46 -2.87 -17.82
CA ALA A 168 18.40 -2.34 -18.67
C ALA A 168 16.99 -2.69 -18.16
N LEU A 169 16.83 -3.73 -17.31
CA LEU A 169 15.50 -4.20 -16.90
C LEU A 169 15.32 -4.59 -15.42
N CYS A 170 16.37 -4.60 -14.58
CA CYS A 170 16.19 -4.91 -13.16
C CYS A 170 16.30 -3.66 -12.26
N ASN A 171 15.16 -3.24 -11.70
CA ASN A 171 15.04 -2.20 -10.65
C ASN A 171 15.55 -2.68 -9.28
N ILE A 172 16.64 -3.46 -9.21
CA ILE A 172 17.15 -4.01 -7.95
C ILE A 172 18.65 -3.73 -7.85
N CYS A 173 19.03 -2.48 -7.61
CA CYS A 173 20.31 -2.12 -6.97
C CYS A 173 20.23 -0.68 -6.42
N PRO A 174 20.25 -0.47 -5.08
CA PRO A 174 20.73 0.78 -4.51
C PRO A 174 22.25 0.90 -4.78
N SER A 175 22.71 2.07 -5.20
CA SER A 175 24.14 2.38 -5.30
C SER A 175 24.86 2.07 -3.98
N VAL A 176 25.66 1.00 -3.95
CA VAL A 176 26.73 0.88 -2.96
C VAL A 176 27.89 1.71 -3.49
N VAL A 177 28.01 2.92 -2.94
CA VAL A 177 29.22 3.73 -3.10
C VAL A 177 30.31 3.10 -2.21
N PRO A 178 31.52 2.81 -2.73
CA PRO A 178 32.62 2.38 -1.89
C PRO A 178 33.14 3.59 -1.10
N SER A 179 33.16 3.48 0.23
CA SER A 179 33.89 4.42 1.09
C SER A 179 35.38 4.11 0.99
N GLU A 180 36.17 5.12 0.64
CA GLU A 180 37.62 5.16 0.88
C GLU A 180 37.94 5.22 2.38
#